data_AF-C0B726-F1
#
_entry.id   AF-C0B726-F1
#
_cell.length_a   1.000
_cell.length_b   1.000
_cell.length_c   1.000
_cell.angle_alpha   90.00
_cell.angle_beta   90.00
_cell.angle_gamma   90.00
#
_symmetry.space_group_name_H-M   'P 1'
#
loop_
_entity.id
_entity.type
_entity.pdbx_description
1 polymer ?
#
loop_
_entity_poly.entity_id
_entity_poly.type
_entity_poly.pdbx_seq_one_letter_code
_entity_poly.pdbx_strand_id
1 'polypeptide(L)'
;MSENCNYAPVEKVILIDDRRIEIYWGEQMRRADNENDYLVKYKGEVQELVHWTSDMTWDYGTVYQKESMRTTLSLVHPVDPECAGEVTVQVVGKLTDVKDRPADNEKVYQTVYQPYYVVRKKRNLRHCSKSRRKNNTGRSG
;
A
#
# COMPACT_ATOMS: atom_id res chain seq x y z
N MET A 1 -6.69 -26.83 11.13
CA MET A 1 -6.02 -26.94 9.83
C MET A 1 -4.89 -25.93 9.85
N SER A 2 -3.69 -26.37 10.22
CA SER A 2 -2.50 -25.53 10.25
C SER A 2 -1.98 -25.41 8.82
N GLU A 3 -2.40 -24.35 8.13
CA GLU A 3 -1.69 -23.91 6.92
C GLU A 3 -0.23 -23.74 7.33
N ASN A 4 0.68 -24.47 6.69
CA ASN A 4 2.10 -24.19 6.80
C ASN A 4 2.29 -22.72 6.38
N CYS A 5 2.43 -21.83 7.36
CA CYS A 5 2.77 -20.42 7.14
C CYS A 5 4.21 -20.35 6.64
N ASN A 6 4.41 -20.74 5.38
CA ASN A 6 5.67 -20.63 4.66
C ASN A 6 5.98 -19.17 4.32
N TYR A 7 5.02 -18.26 4.49
CA TYR A 7 5.17 -16.85 4.22
C TYR A 7 5.20 -16.00 5.49
N ALA A 8 5.90 -14.87 5.40
CA ALA A 8 5.88 -13.83 6.40
C ALA A 8 4.45 -13.25 6.52
N PRO A 9 3.88 -13.21 7.74
CA PRO A 9 2.52 -12.74 7.93
C PRO A 9 2.41 -11.22 7.75
N VAL A 10 1.38 -10.79 7.02
CA VAL A 10 0.90 -9.40 7.00
C VAL A 10 -0.39 -9.34 7.80
N GLU A 11 -0.42 -8.52 8.85
CA GLU A 11 -1.58 -8.37 9.74
C GLU A 11 -2.62 -7.42 9.16
N LYS A 12 -2.17 -6.26 8.64
CA LYS A 12 -3.06 -5.27 8.02
C LYS A 12 -2.29 -4.33 7.11
N VAL A 13 -3.02 -3.80 6.12
CA VAL A 13 -2.55 -2.72 5.24
C VAL A 13 -3.58 -1.60 5.27
N ILE A 14 -3.15 -0.39 5.64
CA ILE A 14 -4.06 0.74 5.85
C ILE A 14 -3.55 1.99 5.15
N LEU A 15 -4.47 2.79 4.63
CA LEU A 15 -4.18 4.13 4.15
C LEU A 15 -4.39 5.10 5.33
N ILE A 16 -3.37 5.85 5.73
CA ILE A 16 -3.42 6.70 6.93
C ILE A 16 -3.66 8.18 6.62
N ASP A 17 -3.31 8.60 5.41
CA ASP A 17 -3.62 9.92 4.84
C ASP A 17 -3.66 9.81 3.31
N ASP A 18 -3.66 10.92 2.58
CA ASP A 18 -3.72 10.91 1.12
C ASP A 18 -2.43 10.41 0.45
N ARG A 19 -1.35 10.16 1.19
CA ARG A 19 -0.04 9.78 0.63
C ARG A 19 0.63 8.61 1.31
N ARG A 20 0.24 8.26 2.52
CA ARG A 20 0.94 7.26 3.33
C ARG A 20 0.10 6.01 3.51
N ILE A 21 0.72 4.87 3.18
CA ILE A 21 0.18 3.54 3.41
C ILE A 21 1.04 2.86 4.47
N GLU A 22 0.42 2.21 5.44
CA GLU A 22 1.13 1.42 6.44
C GLU A 22 0.84 -0.06 6.27
N ILE A 23 1.90 -0.85 6.24
CA ILE A 23 1.88 -2.31 6.28
C ILE A 23 2.34 -2.73 7.68
N TYR A 24 1.52 -3.51 8.36
CA TYR A 24 1.83 -4.10 9.65
C TYR A 24 2.16 -5.56 9.43
N TRP A 25 3.38 -5.92 9.81
CA TRP A 25 3.90 -7.27 9.70
C TRP A 25 3.68 -8.01 11.01
N GLY A 26 3.33 -9.29 10.93
CA GLY A 26 3.21 -10.15 12.12
C GLY A 26 4.55 -10.69 12.62
N GLU A 27 5.65 -10.31 11.97
CA GLU A 27 7.02 -10.66 12.33
C GLU A 27 7.98 -9.57 11.85
N GLN A 28 9.17 -9.49 12.44
CA GLN A 28 10.19 -8.54 11.96
C GLN A 28 10.68 -8.91 10.56
N MET A 29 10.81 -7.91 9.70
CA MET A 29 11.17 -8.06 8.30
C MET A 29 12.59 -7.56 8.01
N ARG A 30 13.21 -8.15 7.00
CA ARG A 30 14.46 -7.68 6.40
C ARG A 30 14.16 -6.98 5.08
N ARG A 31 14.83 -5.83 4.86
CA ARG A 31 14.68 -4.99 3.65
C ARG A 31 13.30 -4.38 3.43
N ALA A 32 12.47 -4.32 4.46
CA ALA A 32 11.11 -3.78 4.35
C ALA A 32 11.05 -2.25 4.19
N ASP A 33 12.21 -1.60 4.13
CA ASP A 33 12.46 -0.19 3.88
C ASP A 33 12.76 0.14 2.39
N ASN A 34 12.88 -0.86 1.52
CA ASN A 34 13.13 -0.64 0.09
C ASN A 34 11.81 -0.50 -0.69
N GLU A 35 11.55 0.66 -1.27
CA GLU A 35 10.33 0.95 -2.02
C GLU A 35 10.16 0.09 -3.28
N ASN A 36 11.26 -0.32 -3.91
CA ASN A 36 11.23 -1.12 -5.15
C ASN A 36 10.69 -2.54 -4.94
N ASP A 37 10.63 -2.97 -3.68
CA ASP A 37 10.10 -4.28 -3.34
C ASP A 37 8.55 -4.26 -3.21
N TYR A 38 7.91 -3.11 -3.44
CA TYR A 38 6.45 -2.95 -3.37
C TYR A 38 5.86 -2.44 -4.69
N LEU A 39 4.68 -2.97 -5.02
CA LEU A 39 3.85 -2.49 -6.12
C LEU A 39 2.55 -1.93 -5.54
N VAL A 40 2.34 -0.62 -5.69
CA VAL A 40 1.09 0.04 -5.33
C VAL A 40 0.31 0.40 -6.58
N LYS A 41 -0.99 0.09 -6.59
CA LYS A 41 -1.92 0.54 -7.62
C LYS A 41 -3.06 1.32 -7.01
N TYR A 42 -3.53 2.35 -7.70
CA TYR A 42 -4.74 3.09 -7.37
C TYR A 42 -5.61 3.12 -8.63
N LYS A 43 -6.86 2.66 -8.53
CA LYS A 43 -7.77 2.54 -9.70
C LYS A 43 -7.19 1.70 -10.84
N GLY A 44 -6.30 0.75 -10.51
CA GLY A 44 -5.60 -0.10 -11.47
C GLY A 44 -4.30 0.48 -12.04
N GLU A 45 -4.01 1.76 -11.81
CA GLU A 45 -2.81 2.44 -12.29
C GLU A 45 -1.68 2.36 -11.27
N VAL A 46 -0.47 2.02 -11.73
CA VAL A 46 0.72 1.93 -10.87
C VAL A 46 1.05 3.31 -10.30
N GLN A 47 1.29 3.35 -8.99
CA GLN A 47 1.66 4.56 -8.28
C GLN A 47 3.17 4.56 -8.00
N GLU A 48 3.79 5.72 -8.20
CA GLU A 48 5.19 5.94 -7.88
C GLU A 48 5.36 6.11 -6.35
N LEU A 49 6.35 5.42 -5.80
CA LEU A 49 6.73 5.51 -4.40
C LEU A 49 7.93 6.44 -4.23
N VAL A 50 7.94 7.20 -3.15
CA VAL A 50 9.07 8.05 -2.78
C VAL A 50 10.21 7.15 -2.30
N HIS A 51 11.30 7.16 -3.07
CA HIS A 51 12.60 6.71 -2.59
C HIS A 51 13.18 7.78 -1.66
N TRP A 52 13.43 7.42 -0.41
CA TRP A 52 14.04 8.35 0.54
C TRP A 52 15.51 8.56 0.17
N THR A 53 15.92 9.82 0.04
CA THR A 53 17.35 10.19 -0.09
C THR A 53 17.79 11.00 1.13
N SER A 54 19.10 11.05 1.39
CA SER A 54 19.70 11.79 2.52
C SER A 54 19.32 13.26 2.60
N ASP A 55 18.82 13.82 1.50
CA ASP A 55 18.54 15.23 1.32
C ASP A 55 17.06 15.56 1.64
N MET A 56 16.24 14.52 1.86
CA MET A 56 14.82 14.64 2.20
C MET A 56 14.61 14.66 3.72
N THR A 57 13.48 15.23 4.15
CA THR A 57 13.07 15.11 5.55
C THR A 57 12.89 13.64 5.89
N TRP A 58 13.29 13.26 7.10
CA TRP A 58 13.26 11.86 7.57
C TRP A 58 11.86 11.23 7.52
N ASP A 59 10.81 12.04 7.46
CA ASP A 59 9.41 11.62 7.42
C ASP A 59 8.86 11.47 5.99
N TYR A 60 9.70 11.66 4.96
CA TYR A 60 9.28 11.70 3.55
C TYR A 60 9.89 10.55 2.75
N GLY A 61 9.33 9.36 2.87
CA GLY A 61 9.82 8.20 2.11
C GLY A 61 9.27 6.87 2.58
N THR A 62 9.76 5.79 1.97
CA THR A 62 9.51 4.44 2.47
C THR A 62 10.41 4.16 3.67
N VAL A 63 9.82 3.80 4.81
CA VAL A 63 10.54 3.58 6.06
C VAL A 63 10.04 2.32 6.73
N TYR A 64 10.96 1.51 7.24
CA TYR A 64 10.65 0.39 8.11
C TYR A 64 10.99 0.71 9.57
N GLN A 65 10.04 0.49 10.46
CA GLN A 65 10.18 0.63 11.90
C GLN A 65 10.13 -0.75 12.55
N LYS A 66 11.29 -1.19 13.03
CA LYS A 66 11.50 -2.56 13.52
C LYS A 66 10.71 -2.86 14.78
N GLU A 67 10.62 -1.89 15.70
CA GLU A 67 9.96 -2.03 16.99
C GLU A 67 8.44 -2.17 16.87
N SER A 68 7.85 -1.52 15.87
CA SER A 68 6.41 -1.58 15.56
C SER A 68 6.07 -2.57 14.44
N MET A 69 7.08 -3.24 13.87
CA MET A 69 6.94 -4.12 12.71
C MET A 69 6.11 -3.47 11.60
N ARG A 70 6.43 -2.22 11.30
CA ARG A 70 5.63 -1.36 10.43
C ARG A 70 6.45 -0.81 9.28
N THR A 71 5.97 -1.00 8.05
CA THR A 71 6.47 -0.27 6.89
C THR A 71 5.51 0.85 6.55
N THR A 72 6.01 2.07 6.43
CA THR A 72 5.27 3.19 5.85
C THR A 72 5.74 3.37 4.42
N LEU A 73 4.86 3.21 3.44
CA LEU A 73 5.08 3.57 2.04
C LEU A 73 4.59 5.00 1.81
N SER A 74 5.37 5.80 1.10
CA SER A 74 5.00 7.18 0.75
C SER A 74 4.76 7.29 -0.76
N LEU A 75 3.59 7.78 -1.14
CA LEU A 75 3.18 8.01 -2.53
C LEU A 75 3.66 9.38 -3.03
N VAL A 76 4.21 9.41 -4.25
CA VAL A 76 4.58 10.66 -4.94
C VAL A 76 3.34 11.51 -5.25
N HIS A 77 2.23 10.87 -5.61
CA HIS A 77 0.96 11.53 -5.91
C HIS A 77 -0.10 11.18 -4.86
N PRO A 78 -0.92 12.15 -4.43
CA PRO A 78 -1.95 11.90 -3.43
C PRO A 78 -3.09 11.10 -4.04
N VAL A 79 -3.65 10.19 -3.24
CA VAL A 79 -4.87 9.44 -3.53
C VAL A 79 -6.06 10.02 -2.76
N ASP A 80 -7.27 9.66 -3.15
CA ASP A 80 -8.47 10.05 -2.41
C ASP A 80 -8.72 9.06 -1.26
N PRO A 81 -8.70 9.50 0.02
CA PRO A 81 -9.03 8.64 1.15
C PRO A 81 -10.41 7.98 1.06
N GLU A 82 -11.38 8.61 0.39
CA GLU A 82 -12.70 8.03 0.17
C GLU A 82 -12.65 6.81 -0.78
N CYS A 83 -11.60 6.69 -1.59
CA CYS A 83 -11.35 5.59 -2.50
C CYS A 83 -10.26 4.62 -1.99
N ALA A 84 -9.97 4.57 -0.68
CA ALA A 84 -8.91 3.71 -0.13
C ALA A 84 -9.05 2.22 -0.51
N GLY A 85 -10.29 1.71 -0.62
CA GLY A 85 -10.54 0.34 -1.08
C GLY A 85 -10.14 0.06 -2.54
N GLU A 86 -9.85 1.10 -3.32
CA GLU A 86 -9.33 1.01 -4.70
C GLU A 86 -7.80 1.12 -4.75
N VAL A 87 -7.14 1.29 -3.60
CA VAL A 87 -5.69 1.20 -3.45
C VAL A 87 -5.33 -0.24 -3.10
N THR A 88 -4.42 -0.83 -3.87
CA THR A 88 -3.91 -2.18 -3.63
C THR A 88 -2.40 -2.15 -3.47
N VAL A 89 -1.89 -2.94 -2.54
CA VAL A 89 -0.46 -3.13 -2.29
C VAL A 89 -0.12 -4.59 -2.53
N GLN A 90 1.00 -4.83 -3.21
CA GLN A 90 1.57 -6.15 -3.41
C GLN A 90 3.06 -6.08 -3.11
N VAL A 91 3.60 -7.11 -2.46
CA VAL A 91 5.05 -7.27 -2.32
C VAL A 91 5.54 -7.97 -3.59
N VAL A 92 6.48 -7.36 -4.30
CA VAL A 92 7.07 -7.91 -5.53
C VAL A 92 8.55 -8.26 -5.36
N GLY A 93 9.15 -7.75 -4.29
CA GLY A 93 10.54 -7.98 -3.93
C GLY A 93 10.83 -9.33 -3.29
N LYS A 94 12.03 -9.45 -2.74
CA LYS A 94 12.51 -10.63 -2.01
C LYS A 94 12.63 -10.35 -0.52
N LEU A 95 11.54 -9.85 0.08
CA LEU A 95 11.47 -9.63 1.51
C LEU A 95 11.41 -10.97 2.23
N THR A 96 12.13 -11.08 3.33
CA THR A 96 12.00 -12.20 4.27
C THR A 96 11.82 -11.69 5.69
N ASP A 97 11.12 -12.44 6.51
CA ASP A 97 11.12 -12.18 7.95
C ASP A 97 12.41 -12.66 8.61
N VAL A 98 12.56 -12.43 9.92
CA VAL A 98 13.73 -12.89 10.70
C VAL A 98 13.87 -14.42 10.79
N LYS A 99 12.81 -15.17 10.45
CA LYS A 99 12.76 -16.64 10.39
C LYS A 99 12.98 -17.18 8.97
N ASP A 100 13.42 -16.32 8.05
CA ASP A 100 13.70 -16.62 6.64
C ASP A 100 12.47 -17.04 5.81
N ARG A 101 11.27 -16.71 6.27
CA ARG A 101 10.04 -16.89 5.48
C ARG A 101 9.89 -15.74 4.49
N PRO A 102 9.71 -16.00 3.19
CA PRO A 102 9.48 -14.94 2.21
C PRO A 102 8.14 -14.24 2.42
N ALA A 103 8.02 -12.98 2.00
CA ALA A 103 6.71 -12.38 1.78
C ALA A 103 5.95 -13.14 0.68
N ASP A 104 4.62 -13.16 0.77
CA ASP A 104 3.78 -13.74 -0.27
C ASP A 104 3.64 -12.77 -1.44
N ASN A 105 4.34 -13.07 -2.54
CA ASN A 105 4.37 -12.22 -3.73
C ASN A 105 3.14 -12.36 -4.61
N GLU A 106 2.29 -13.36 -4.40
CA GLU A 106 1.03 -13.52 -5.16
C GLU A 106 -0.12 -12.77 -4.48
N LYS A 107 0.03 -12.45 -3.20
CA LYS A 107 -1.00 -11.80 -2.41
C LYS A 107 -1.09 -10.30 -2.67
N VAL A 108 -2.32 -9.86 -2.96
CA VAL A 108 -2.67 -8.46 -3.14
C VAL A 108 -3.53 -8.01 -1.96
N TYR A 109 -3.11 -6.94 -1.30
CA TYR A 109 -3.78 -6.37 -0.13
C TYR A 109 -4.55 -5.12 -0.55
N GLN A 110 -5.86 -5.09 -0.31
CA GLN A 110 -6.65 -3.87 -0.43
C GLN A 110 -6.50 -3.04 0.84
N THR A 111 -6.36 -1.72 0.70
CA THR A 111 -6.23 -0.84 1.87
C THR A 111 -7.60 -0.45 2.43
N VAL A 112 -7.62 -0.14 3.73
CA VAL A 112 -8.75 0.52 4.39
C VAL A 112 -8.27 1.86 4.94
N TYR A 113 -9.07 2.92 4.77
CA TYR A 113 -8.72 4.22 5.33
C TYR A 113 -8.84 4.21 6.85
N GLN A 114 -7.74 4.47 7.55
CA GLN A 114 -7.65 4.57 9.01
C GLN A 114 -6.74 5.75 9.38
N PRO A 115 -7.30 6.95 9.61
CA PRO A 115 -6.49 8.15 9.80
C PRO A 115 -5.63 8.11 11.06
N TYR A 116 -4.36 8.48 10.93
CA TYR A 116 -3.39 8.50 12.04
C TYR A 116 -3.60 9.68 13.02
N TYR A 117 -4.34 10.72 12.59
CA TYR A 117 -4.87 11.77 13.45
C TYR A 117 -6.34 11.97 13.12
N VAL A 118 -7.22 12.02 14.14
CA VAL A 118 -8.64 12.32 13.97
C VAL A 118 -8.81 13.80 13.60
N VAL A 119 -8.33 14.23 12.43
CA VAL A 119 -8.65 15.54 11.91
C VAL A 119 -10.05 15.42 11.35
N ARG A 120 -11.03 15.94 12.12
CA ARG A 120 -12.40 16.17 11.64
C ARG A 120 -12.36 17.10 10.43
N LYS A 121 -12.18 16.57 9.21
CA LYS A 121 -12.44 17.31 7.97
C LYS A 121 -13.93 17.21 7.67
N LYS A 122 -14.58 18.38 7.52
CA LYS A 122 -15.96 18.51 7.02
C LYS A 122 -16.07 17.75 5.69
N ARG A 123 -16.97 16.77 5.63
CA ARG A 123 -17.34 16.02 4.43
C ARG A 123 -17.78 16.99 3.33
N ASN A 124 -16.98 17.11 2.27
CA ASN A 124 -17.47 17.49 0.96
C ASN A 124 -17.49 16.21 0.13
N LEU A 125 -18.64 15.54 0.10
CA LEU A 125 -18.90 14.33 -0.68
C LEU A 125 -18.51 14.55 -2.15
N ARG A 126 -17.34 14.06 -2.55
CA ARG A 126 -17.02 13.88 -3.97
C ARG A 126 -17.01 12.39 -4.23
N HIS A 127 -18.11 11.93 -4.83
CA HIS A 127 -18.27 10.52 -5.18
C HIS A 127 -17.07 10.05 -6.00
N CYS A 128 -16.42 8.97 -5.54
CA CYS A 128 -15.41 8.24 -6.29
C CYS A 128 -16.03 7.79 -7.62
N SER A 129 -15.73 8.52 -8.70
CA SER A 129 -16.28 8.28 -10.02
C SER A 129 -15.63 7.03 -10.61
N LYS A 130 -16.40 5.93 -10.68
CA LYS A 130 -16.03 4.74 -11.45
C LYS A 130 -15.95 5.14 -12.93
N SER A 131 -14.73 5.25 -13.47
CA SER A 131 -14.52 5.41 -14.91
C SER A 131 -14.98 4.16 -15.64
N ARG A 132 -16.24 4.18 -16.09
CA ARG A 132 -16.86 3.14 -16.90
C ARG A 132 -16.30 3.24 -18.33
N ARG A 133 -15.32 2.39 -18.69
CA ARG A 133 -14.89 2.22 -20.08
C ARG A 133 -16.11 1.79 -20.92
N LYS A 134 -16.53 2.65 -21.87
CA LYS A 134 -17.53 2.31 -22.90
C LYS A 134 -16.81 1.54 -24.01
N ASN A 135 -17.08 0.24 -24.13
CA ASN A 135 -16.76 -0.51 -25.34
C ASN A 135 -17.87 -0.23 -26.38
N ASN A 136 -17.56 0.57 -27.40
CA ASN A 136 -18.38 0.70 -28.60
C ASN A 136 -18.04 -0.47 -29.54
N THR A 137 -18.86 -1.51 -29.56
CA THR A 137 -18.90 -2.43 -30.69
C THR A 137 -19.84 -1.85 -31.74
N GLY A 138 -19.24 -1.28 -32.78
CA GLY A 138 -19.92 -0.78 -33.96
C GLY A 138 -20.66 -1.90 -34.69
N ARG A 139 -21.95 -1.69 -34.90
CA ARG A 139 -22.81 -2.46 -35.80
C ARG A 139 -22.76 -1.74 -37.14
N SER A 140 -22.07 -2.30 -38.12
CA SER A 140 -22.15 -1.89 -39.53
C SER A 140 -23.16 -2.80 -40.21
N GLY A 141 -24.04 -2.18 -41.00
CA GLY A 141 -25.17 -2.82 -41.69
C GLY A 141 -24.81 -3.63 -42.92
#